data_AF-A0A1X7A6P4-F1
#
_entry.id   AF-A0A1X7A6P4-F1
#
_cell.length_a   1.000
_cell.length_b   1.000
_cell.length_c   1.000
_cell.angle_alpha   90.00
_cell.angle_beta   90.00
_cell.angle_gamma   90.00
#
_symmetry.space_group_name_H-M   'P 1'
#
loop_
_entity.id
_entity.type
_entity.pdbx_description
1 polymer ?
#
loop_
_entity_poly.entity_id
_entity_poly.type
_entity_poly.pdbx_seq_one_letter_code
_entity_poly.pdbx_strand_id
1 'polypeptide(L)'
;MTGKHQLLRLNSKDLNKWFCGNAQAVNFMENLSIACSEWIRMSQTSETDCMGRMTVWMAFGKELHPFFVQHAAILRPVVLTSCLQLRTIASLDPEQSPDQPIIEVLSHSLLSVVHVTAWICGGDQWAEEIAPEIYRTMWLDIDGDGKLNEAPGENARLN
;
A
#
# COMPACT_ATOMS: atom_id res chain seq x y z
N MET A 1 16.42 8.32 17.07
CA MET A 1 16.93 8.00 15.72
C MET A 1 15.71 7.62 14.90
N THR A 2 15.44 8.36 13.83
CA THR A 2 14.19 8.26 13.06
C THR A 2 14.22 7.05 12.14
N GLY A 3 13.65 5.93 12.58
CA GLY A 3 13.25 4.84 11.71
C GLY A 3 12.19 5.36 10.75
N LYS A 4 12.59 5.83 9.57
CA LYS A 4 11.66 6.17 8.50
C LYS A 4 11.03 4.86 8.05
N HIS A 5 9.85 4.54 8.57
CA HIS A 5 8.98 3.56 7.94
C HIS A 5 8.67 4.10 6.54
N GLN A 6 9.43 3.65 5.55
CA GLN A 6 9.16 3.95 4.15
C GLN A 6 7.94 3.11 3.80
N LEU A 7 6.78 3.76 3.81
CA LEU A 7 5.57 3.17 3.24
C LEU A 7 5.84 2.83 1.78
N LEU A 8 5.52 1.58 1.44
CA LEU A 8 5.46 1.00 0.09
C LEU A 8 5.46 2.06 -0.99
N ARG A 9 6.64 2.36 -1.53
CA ARG A 9 6.76 3.27 -2.67
C ARG A 9 6.44 2.46 -3.93
N LEU A 10 5.16 2.35 -4.23
CA LEU A 10 4.70 1.70 -5.45
C LEU A 10 5.23 2.48 -6.65
N ASN A 11 5.99 1.80 -7.52
CA ASN A 11 6.57 2.40 -8.70
C ASN A 11 5.52 2.44 -9.84
N SER A 12 5.35 3.60 -10.46
CA SER A 12 4.41 3.81 -11.56
C SER A 12 4.61 2.84 -12.73
N LYS A 13 5.85 2.38 -12.99
CA LYS A 13 6.13 1.38 -14.04
C LYS A 13 5.53 0.02 -13.69
N ASP A 14 5.66 -0.40 -12.45
CA ASP A 14 5.14 -1.68 -11.97
C ASP A 14 3.61 -1.63 -11.90
N LEU A 15 3.04 -0.52 -11.40
CA LEU A 15 1.59 -0.28 -11.44
C LEU A 15 1.03 -0.31 -12.85
N ASN A 16 1.70 0.33 -13.81
CA ASN A 16 1.28 0.34 -15.21
C ASN A 16 1.23 -1.09 -15.79
N LYS A 17 2.27 -1.89 -15.52
CA LYS A 17 2.28 -3.32 -15.88
C LYS A 17 1.14 -4.07 -15.20
N TRP A 18 1.06 -4.02 -13.87
CA TRP A 18 0.07 -4.77 -13.07
C TRP A 18 -1.37 -4.41 -13.42
N PHE A 19 -1.63 -3.19 -13.87
CA PHE A 19 -2.97 -2.74 -14.24
C PHE A 19 -3.24 -2.74 -15.75
N CYS A 20 -2.47 -3.52 -16.51
CA CYS A 20 -2.66 -3.71 -17.95
C CYS A 20 -2.69 -2.39 -18.76
N GLY A 21 -1.94 -1.36 -18.35
CA GLY A 21 -1.98 -0.06 -19.02
C GLY A 21 -3.11 0.87 -18.59
N ASN A 22 -3.95 0.49 -17.61
CA ASN A 22 -5.07 1.32 -17.18
C ASN A 22 -4.57 2.54 -16.39
N ALA A 23 -4.44 3.67 -17.07
CA ALA A 23 -3.95 4.93 -16.49
C ALA A 23 -4.80 5.44 -15.32
N GLN A 24 -6.11 5.18 -15.30
CA GLN A 24 -6.96 5.58 -14.18
C GLN A 24 -6.70 4.71 -12.94
N ALA A 25 -6.49 3.41 -13.12
CA ALA A 25 -6.11 2.51 -12.02
C ALA A 25 -4.75 2.89 -11.42
N VAL A 26 -3.78 3.24 -12.27
CA VAL A 26 -2.46 3.73 -11.84
C VAL A 26 -2.61 5.00 -11.02
N ASN A 27 -3.30 6.02 -11.56
CA ASN A 27 -3.51 7.30 -10.86
C ASN A 27 -4.26 7.12 -9.53
N PHE A 28 -5.25 6.21 -9.51
CA PHE A 28 -5.96 5.85 -8.29
C PHE A 28 -5.00 5.32 -7.21
N MET A 29 -4.14 4.37 -7.57
CA MET A 29 -3.20 3.79 -6.60
C MET A 29 -2.08 4.74 -6.19
N GLU A 30 -1.62 5.60 -7.08
CA GLU A 30 -0.66 6.65 -6.73
C GLU A 30 -1.26 7.60 -5.69
N ASN A 31 -2.48 8.09 -5.92
CA ASN A 31 -3.17 8.96 -4.97
C ASN A 31 -3.46 8.26 -3.64
N LEU A 32 -3.86 6.99 -3.67
CA LEU A 32 -4.11 6.21 -2.45
C LEU A 32 -2.82 5.99 -1.65
N SER A 33 -1.71 5.67 -2.33
CA SER A 33 -0.41 5.49 -1.70
C SER A 33 0.10 6.78 -1.04
N ILE A 34 -0.07 7.92 -1.71
CA ILE A 34 0.25 9.24 -1.16
C ILE A 34 -0.59 9.52 0.08
N ALA A 35 -1.91 9.34 0.01
CA ALA A 35 -2.81 9.57 1.15
C ALA A 35 -2.45 8.68 2.36
N CYS A 36 -2.15 7.41 2.13
CA CYS A 36 -1.72 6.49 3.19
C CYS A 36 -0.37 6.91 3.80
N SER A 37 0.56 7.39 2.97
CA SER A 37 1.87 7.90 3.42
C SER A 37 1.74 9.15 4.28
N GLU A 38 0.92 10.10 3.86
CA GLU A 38 0.62 11.30 4.62
C GLU A 38 -0.08 10.97 5.94
N TRP A 39 -0.98 9.98 5.95
CA TRP A 39 -1.69 9.56 7.16
C TRP A 39 -0.73 9.11 8.24
N ILE A 40 0.19 8.20 7.89
CA ILE A 40 1.13 7.66 8.85
C ILE A 40 2.09 8.74 9.32
N ARG A 41 2.57 9.60 8.42
CA ARG A 41 3.39 10.75 8.81
C ARG A 41 2.66 11.62 9.85
N MET A 42 1.39 11.93 9.63
CA MET A 42 0.60 12.78 10.51
C MET A 42 0.28 12.11 11.86
N SER A 43 0.05 10.80 11.86
CA SER A 43 -0.15 10.05 13.10
C SER A 43 1.05 10.11 14.04
N GLN A 44 2.25 10.36 13.50
CA GLN A 44 3.48 10.52 14.26
C GLN A 44 3.74 11.97 14.71
N THR A 45 3.08 12.97 14.12
CA THR A 45 3.37 14.40 14.38
C THR A 45 2.36 15.09 15.31
N SER A 46 1.43 14.36 15.93
CA SER A 46 0.36 14.91 16.80
C SER A 46 -0.54 15.96 16.13
N GLU A 47 -0.49 16.07 14.79
CA GLU A 47 -1.36 16.95 13.99
C GLU A 47 -2.71 16.26 13.73
N THR A 48 -3.72 16.61 14.53
CA THR A 48 -5.04 15.92 14.53
C THR A 48 -6.04 16.45 13.51
N ASP A 49 -5.97 17.74 13.15
CA ASP A 49 -6.98 18.41 12.30
C ASP A 49 -6.97 17.96 10.83
N CYS A 50 -5.83 17.49 10.32
CA CYS A 50 -5.69 17.01 8.95
C CYS A 50 -6.08 15.54 8.79
N MET A 51 -5.99 14.72 9.85
CA MET A 51 -6.32 13.29 9.78
C MET A 51 -7.81 13.08 9.47
N GLY A 52 -8.69 13.94 9.99
CA GLY A 52 -10.12 13.91 9.71
C GLY A 52 -10.44 14.08 8.21
N ARG A 53 -9.76 15.00 7.51
CA ARG A 53 -9.99 15.26 6.08
C ARG A 53 -9.56 14.08 5.20
N MET A 54 -8.46 13.42 5.54
CA MET A 54 -7.99 12.25 4.82
C MET A 54 -8.83 11.00 5.14
N THR A 55 -9.34 10.90 6.37
CA THR A 55 -10.32 9.86 6.73
C THR A 55 -11.59 10.04 5.94
N VAL A 56 -12.06 11.28 5.80
CA VAL A 56 -13.24 11.62 5.01
C VAL A 56 -12.99 11.35 3.53
N TRP A 57 -11.80 11.66 3.00
CA TRP A 57 -11.43 11.33 1.63
C TRP A 57 -11.39 9.81 1.38
N MET A 58 -10.78 9.03 2.27
CA MET A 58 -10.66 7.56 2.12
C MET A 58 -11.97 6.82 2.44
N ALA A 59 -12.76 7.29 3.41
CA ALA A 59 -14.00 6.64 3.85
C ALA A 59 -15.25 7.08 3.07
N PHE A 60 -15.26 8.32 2.56
CA PHE A 60 -16.42 8.95 1.92
C PHE A 60 -16.12 9.67 0.61
N GLY A 61 -14.90 9.61 0.07
CA GLY A 61 -14.47 10.25 -1.19
C GLY A 61 -15.07 9.62 -2.45
N LYS A 62 -16.39 9.41 -2.45
CA LYS A 62 -17.23 8.98 -3.56
C LYS A 62 -17.14 9.87 -4.80
N GLU A 63 -16.38 10.97 -4.80
CA GLU A 63 -16.59 12.06 -5.76
C GLU A 63 -15.35 12.53 -6.53
N LEU A 64 -14.14 12.00 -6.28
CA LEU A 64 -12.93 12.60 -6.89
C LEU A 64 -12.19 11.71 -7.89
N HIS A 65 -12.24 10.38 -7.78
CA HIS A 65 -11.48 9.49 -8.68
C HIS A 65 -12.37 8.61 -9.56
N PRO A 66 -12.41 8.80 -10.90
CA PRO A 66 -13.29 8.06 -11.81
C PRO A 66 -13.22 6.54 -11.67
N PHE A 67 -12.01 5.98 -11.58
CA PHE A 67 -11.80 4.54 -11.38
C PHE A 67 -12.45 4.02 -10.08
N PHE A 68 -12.26 4.74 -8.97
CA PHE A 68 -12.84 4.32 -7.69
C PHE A 68 -14.36 4.42 -7.73
N VAL A 69 -14.93 5.46 -8.36
CA VAL A 69 -16.38 5.63 -8.51
C VAL A 69 -16.99 4.45 -9.26
N GLN A 70 -16.36 4.04 -10.36
CA GLN A 70 -16.82 2.93 -11.20
C GLN A 70 -16.80 1.58 -10.45
N HIS A 71 -15.80 1.38 -9.58
CA HIS A 71 -15.57 0.10 -8.89
C HIS A 71 -15.83 0.18 -7.39
N ALA A 72 -16.58 1.18 -6.94
CA ALA A 72 -16.68 1.53 -5.52
C ALA A 72 -17.24 0.42 -4.65
N ALA A 73 -18.16 -0.40 -5.16
CA ALA A 73 -18.74 -1.52 -4.42
C ALA A 73 -17.69 -2.58 -4.04
N ILE A 74 -16.66 -2.73 -4.89
CA ILE A 74 -15.59 -3.72 -4.73
C ILE A 74 -14.43 -3.10 -3.95
N LEU A 75 -13.99 -1.91 -4.35
CA LEU A 75 -12.79 -1.28 -3.78
C LEU A 75 -13.02 -0.71 -2.38
N ARG A 76 -14.21 -0.16 -2.09
CA ARG A 76 -14.49 0.48 -0.78
C ARG A 76 -14.20 -0.43 0.42
N PRO A 77 -14.69 -1.68 0.52
CA PRO A 77 -14.40 -2.52 1.68
C PRO A 77 -12.90 -2.80 1.85
N VAL A 78 -12.17 -3.01 0.74
CA VAL A 78 -10.74 -3.32 0.78
C VAL A 78 -9.93 -2.09 1.19
N VAL A 79 -10.22 -0.93 0.61
CA VAL A 79 -9.59 0.35 0.97
C VAL A 79 -9.84 0.69 2.44
N LEU A 80 -11.08 0.58 2.91
CA LEU A 80 -11.42 0.83 4.32
C LEU A 80 -10.66 -0.10 5.26
N THR A 81 -10.55 -1.38 4.90
CA THR A 81 -9.79 -2.37 5.68
C THR A 81 -8.32 -1.96 5.75
N SER A 82 -7.71 -1.58 4.61
CA SER A 82 -6.34 -1.09 4.61
C SER A 82 -6.16 0.15 5.48
N CYS A 83 -7.08 1.11 5.44
CA CYS A 83 -7.02 2.28 6.32
C CYS A 83 -7.08 1.92 7.82
N LEU A 84 -7.94 0.98 8.21
CA LEU A 84 -8.03 0.51 9.60
C LEU A 84 -6.74 -0.20 10.04
N GLN A 85 -6.13 -0.97 9.14
CA GLN A 85 -4.86 -1.64 9.39
C GLN A 85 -3.71 -0.63 9.54
N LEU A 86 -3.66 0.40 8.69
CA LEU A 86 -2.68 1.49 8.81
C LEU A 86 -2.86 2.31 10.08
N ARG A 87 -4.11 2.54 10.52
CA ARG A 87 -4.40 3.17 11.82
C ARG A 87 -3.90 2.30 12.97
N THR A 88 -4.04 0.98 12.86
CA THR A 88 -3.54 0.04 13.87
C THR A 88 -2.01 0.11 13.92
N ILE A 89 -1.33 0.07 12.78
CA ILE A 89 0.14 0.25 12.69
C ILE A 89 0.59 1.53 13.40
N ALA A 90 -0.10 2.65 13.15
CA ALA A 90 0.21 3.94 13.76
C ALA A 90 0.09 3.97 15.29
N SER A 91 -0.63 3.00 15.89
CA SER A 91 -0.78 2.86 17.35
C SER A 91 0.21 1.90 17.99
N LEU A 92 0.99 1.17 17.18
CA LEU A 92 1.98 0.21 17.66
C LEU A 92 3.34 0.88 17.84
N ASP A 93 4.13 0.34 18.76
CA ASP A 93 5.48 0.83 19.02
C ASP A 93 6.48 0.00 18.19
N PRO A 94 7.11 0.57 17.15
CA PRO A 94 8.03 -0.17 16.29
C PRO A 94 9.31 -0.63 17.01
N GLU A 95 9.62 -0.03 18.16
CA GLU A 95 10.75 -0.44 19.01
C GLU A 95 10.40 -1.66 19.89
N GLN A 96 9.12 -2.04 19.97
CA GLN A 96 8.69 -3.23 20.70
C GLN A 96 8.68 -4.47 19.81
N SER A 97 9.53 -5.44 20.20
CA SER A 97 9.63 -6.77 19.57
C SER A 97 8.28 -7.49 19.34
N PRO A 98 7.27 -7.46 20.24
CA PRO A 98 5.98 -8.11 19.96
C PRO A 98 5.15 -7.42 18.86
N ASP A 99 5.40 -6.14 18.59
CA ASP A 99 4.62 -5.35 17.62
C ASP A 99 5.18 -5.47 16.20
N GLN A 100 6.47 -5.83 16.05
CA GLN A 100 7.13 -5.91 14.74
C GLN A 100 6.45 -6.87 13.75
N PRO A 101 6.10 -8.12 14.10
CA PRO A 101 5.40 -9.01 13.17
C PRO A 101 4.00 -8.50 12.79
N ILE A 102 3.35 -7.75 13.70
CA ILE A 102 2.02 -7.16 13.44
C ILE A 102 2.17 -6.00 12.46
N ILE A 103 3.15 -5.12 12.67
CA ILE A 103 3.47 -4.01 11.76
C ILE A 103 3.79 -4.56 10.37
N GLU A 104 4.56 -5.64 10.29
CA GLU A 104 4.86 -6.34 9.04
C GLU A 104 3.57 -6.80 8.35
N VAL A 105 2.78 -7.67 8.97
CA VAL A 105 1.54 -8.20 8.36
C VAL A 105 0.57 -7.09 7.94
N LEU A 106 0.40 -6.05 8.75
CA LEU A 106 -0.51 -4.95 8.44
C LEU A 106 0.02 -4.01 7.35
N SER A 107 1.34 -3.97 7.11
CA SER A 107 1.93 -3.18 6.02
C SER A 107 1.58 -3.76 4.65
N HIS A 108 1.30 -5.07 4.56
CA HIS A 108 0.77 -5.71 3.34
C HIS A 108 -0.66 -5.28 2.98
N SER A 109 -1.35 -4.54 3.84
CA SER A 109 -2.74 -4.14 3.63
C SER A 109 -2.99 -3.41 2.32
N LEU A 110 -2.04 -2.58 1.86
CA LEU A 110 -2.15 -1.86 0.59
C LEU A 110 -1.98 -2.79 -0.63
N LEU A 111 -1.22 -3.87 -0.50
CA LEU A 111 -1.06 -4.86 -1.58
C LEU A 111 -2.37 -5.58 -1.89
N SER A 112 -3.27 -5.70 -0.90
CA SER A 112 -4.62 -6.23 -1.13
C SER A 112 -5.43 -5.32 -2.05
N VAL A 113 -5.29 -3.99 -1.92
CA VAL A 113 -5.93 -3.03 -2.84
C VAL A 113 -5.32 -3.12 -4.23
N VAL A 114 -3.99 -3.25 -4.32
CA VAL A 114 -3.27 -3.42 -5.59
C VAL A 114 -3.73 -4.69 -6.31
N HIS A 115 -3.80 -5.83 -5.61
CA HIS A 115 -4.24 -7.09 -6.19
C HIS A 115 -5.69 -7.03 -6.70
N VAL A 116 -6.61 -6.48 -5.90
CA VAL A 116 -8.01 -6.29 -6.33
C VAL A 116 -8.12 -5.33 -7.51
N THR A 117 -7.28 -4.30 -7.56
CA THR A 117 -7.22 -3.36 -8.69
C THR A 117 -6.74 -4.04 -9.96
N ALA A 118 -5.73 -4.91 -9.87
CA ALA A 118 -5.26 -5.69 -11.00
C ALA A 118 -6.29 -6.71 -11.49
N TRP A 119 -7.03 -7.33 -10.57
CA TRP A 119 -8.17 -8.18 -10.90
C TRP A 119 -9.25 -7.43 -11.67
N ILE A 120 -9.59 -6.20 -11.25
CA ILE A 120 -10.54 -5.34 -11.98
C ILE A 120 -10.02 -5.02 -13.40
N CYS A 121 -8.73 -4.79 -13.56
CA CYS A 121 -8.13 -4.39 -14.84
C CYS A 121 -7.93 -5.54 -15.83
N GLY A 122 -7.48 -6.71 -15.36
CA GLY A 122 -7.06 -7.83 -16.20
C GLY A 122 -7.85 -9.14 -16.01
N GLY A 123 -8.76 -9.20 -15.04
CA GLY A 123 -9.53 -10.39 -14.70
C GLY A 123 -8.79 -11.41 -13.84
N ASP A 124 -9.44 -12.55 -13.56
CA ASP A 124 -8.96 -13.61 -12.66
C ASP A 124 -7.57 -14.14 -13.06
N GLN A 125 -7.41 -14.54 -14.32
CA GLN A 125 -6.18 -15.14 -14.81
C GLN A 125 -4.99 -14.19 -14.68
N TRP A 126 -5.19 -12.92 -15.06
CA TRP A 126 -4.13 -11.92 -14.94
C TRP A 126 -3.77 -11.67 -13.48
N ALA A 127 -4.77 -11.51 -12.61
CA ALA A 127 -4.55 -11.29 -11.20
C ALA A 127 -3.73 -12.43 -10.56
N GLU A 128 -4.03 -13.67 -10.93
CA GLU A 128 -3.28 -14.85 -10.49
C GLU A 128 -1.83 -14.82 -10.97
N GLU A 129 -1.58 -14.50 -12.24
CA GLU A 129 -0.24 -14.44 -12.83
C GLU A 129 0.65 -13.40 -12.13
N ILE A 130 0.10 -12.23 -11.78
CA ILE A 130 0.88 -11.14 -11.17
C ILE A 130 0.88 -11.15 -9.64
N ALA A 131 0.00 -11.91 -8.98
CA ALA A 131 -0.08 -11.94 -7.52
C ALA A 131 1.28 -12.20 -6.85
N PRO A 132 2.08 -13.19 -7.30
CA PRO A 132 3.39 -13.46 -6.72
C PRO A 132 4.36 -12.27 -6.81
N GLU A 133 4.22 -11.40 -7.81
CA GLU A 133 5.05 -10.21 -7.98
C GLU A 133 4.58 -9.08 -7.05
N ILE A 134 3.28 -8.84 -6.98
CA ILE A 134 2.67 -7.88 -6.05
C ILE A 134 3.11 -8.19 -4.61
N TYR A 135 2.94 -9.44 -4.15
CA TYR A 135 3.25 -9.81 -2.78
C TYR A 135 4.76 -9.85 -2.47
N ARG A 136 5.62 -10.00 -3.48
CA ARG A 136 7.07 -9.90 -3.32
C ARG A 136 7.56 -8.47 -3.08
N THR A 137 6.74 -7.46 -3.41
CA THR A 137 7.14 -6.04 -3.30
C THR A 137 7.37 -5.60 -1.85
N MET A 138 6.88 -6.33 -0.86
CA MET A 138 7.11 -6.01 0.56
C MET A 138 8.34 -6.72 1.17
N TRP A 139 8.94 -7.71 0.49
CA TRP A 139 10.06 -8.48 1.06
C TRP A 139 11.42 -7.79 0.94
N LEU A 140 11.45 -6.49 0.66
CA LEU A 140 12.69 -5.73 0.53
C LEU A 140 12.69 -4.51 1.43
N ASP A 141 13.65 -4.55 2.35
CA ASP A 141 14.01 -3.58 3.39
C ASP A 141 13.19 -3.55 4.67
N ILE A 142 13.28 -4.64 5.43
CA ILE A 142 13.36 -4.56 6.89
C ILE A 142 14.60 -5.36 7.35
N ASP A 143 15.79 -4.82 7.11
CA ASP A 143 16.97 -5.25 7.84
C ASP A 143 16.94 -4.64 9.24
N GLY A 144 17.19 -5.44 10.29
CA GLY A 144 17.22 -5.03 11.69
C GLY A 144 18.24 -3.93 12.06
N ASP A 145 19.05 -3.48 11.09
CA ASP A 145 20.08 -2.45 11.21
C ASP A 145 19.80 -1.16 10.39
N GLY A 146 18.64 -1.06 9.71
CA GLY A 146 18.22 0.18 9.04
C GLY A 146 19.05 0.59 7.82
N LYS A 147 19.67 -0.36 7.11
CA LYS A 147 20.33 -0.12 5.81
C LYS A 147 19.44 -0.61 4.66
N LEU A 148 19.43 0.16 3.57
CA LEU A 148 18.73 -0.18 2.33
C LEU A 148 19.52 -1.26 1.59
N ASN A 149 18.97 -2.46 1.46
CA ASN A 149 19.44 -3.48 0.54
C ASN A 149 18.62 -3.40 -0.74
N GLU A 150 19.32 -3.20 -1.85
CA GLU A 150 18.71 -3.32 -3.16
C GLU A 150 18.01 -4.68 -3.27
N ALA A 151 16.81 -4.66 -3.87
CA ALA A 151 16.13 -5.86 -4.36
C ALA A 151 17.12 -6.87 -4.90
N PRO A 152 17.02 -8.19 -4.61
CA PRO A 152 17.89 -9.13 -5.26
C PRO A 152 17.44 -9.11 -6.72
N GLY A 153 18.15 -8.34 -7.53
CA GLY A 153 18.11 -8.45 -8.97
C GLY A 153 18.37 -9.91 -9.32
N GLU A 154 17.86 -10.33 -10.47
CA GLU A 154 17.83 -11.67 -11.08
C GLU A 154 19.06 -12.60 -10.95
N ASN A 155 20.15 -12.21 -10.30
CA ASN A 155 21.36 -13.00 -10.12
C ASN A 155 21.30 -14.07 -9.02
N ALA A 156 20.21 -14.18 -8.25
CA ALA A 156 20.07 -15.26 -7.24
C ALA A 156 19.62 -16.62 -7.82
N ARG A 157 19.52 -16.76 -9.15
CA ARG A 157 19.13 -18.02 -9.81
C ARG A 157 20.26 -18.84 -10.43
N LEU A 158 21.52 -18.46 -10.23
CA LEU A 158 22.66 -19.28 -10.67
C LEU A 158 23.78 -19.24 -9.63
N ASN A 159 23.70 -20.17 -8.67
CA ASN A 159 24.81 -20.98 -8.12
C ASN A 159 24.28 -21.97 -7.10
#